data_AF-A0A0C2DQH0-F1
#
_entry.id   AF-A0A0C2DQH0-F1
#
_cell.length_a   1.000
_cell.length_b   1.000
_cell.length_c   1.000
_cell.angle_alpha   90.00
_cell.angle_beta   90.00
_cell.angle_gamma   90.00
#
_symmetry.space_group_name_H-M   'P 1'
#
loop_
_entity.id
_entity.type
_entity.pdbx_description
1 polymer ?
#
loop_
_entity_poly.entity_id
_entity_poly.type
_entity_poly.pdbx_seq_one_letter_code
_entity_poly.pdbx_strand_id
1 'polypeptide(L)'
;MTIADLPQAVEVSTRHYAEMLDALAEFDAVAAGAVAQGIVAFAEELHRRRAQVEVFDRVIAGLLPEATSDPLLVAALERRQSLMQQVQDNNRLLSEKIRGMMSVISSELTQARGGRAAMSGYRGAATGRGSIVSGNF
;
A
#
# COMPACT_ATOMS: atom_id res chain seq x y z
N MET A 1 25.08 -20.87 6.69
CA MET A 1 25.07 -20.61 5.23
C MET A 1 26.45 -20.11 4.86
N THR A 2 27.08 -20.70 3.86
CA THR A 2 28.45 -20.45 3.41
C THR A 2 28.45 -19.82 2.01
N ILE A 3 29.59 -19.33 1.51
CA ILE A 3 29.72 -18.81 0.12
C ILE A 3 29.20 -19.81 -0.92
N ALA A 4 29.41 -21.11 -0.70
CA ALA A 4 28.95 -22.16 -1.62
C ALA A 4 27.41 -22.22 -1.74
N ASP A 5 26.69 -21.73 -0.73
CA ASP A 5 25.23 -21.70 -0.70
C ASP A 5 24.65 -20.40 -1.31
N LEU A 6 25.51 -19.45 -1.68
CA LEU A 6 25.11 -18.14 -2.18
C LEU A 6 24.28 -18.19 -3.47
N PRO A 7 24.61 -19.04 -4.48
CA PRO A 7 23.78 -19.16 -5.67
C PRO A 7 22.34 -19.61 -5.35
N GLN A 8 22.20 -20.57 -4.42
CA GLN A 8 20.90 -21.04 -3.96
C GLN A 8 20.14 -19.95 -3.18
N ALA A 9 20.83 -19.15 -2.36
CA ALA A 9 20.23 -18.01 -1.66
C ALA A 9 19.67 -16.98 -2.64
N VAL A 10 20.43 -16.67 -3.69
CA VAL A 10 20.03 -15.70 -4.73
C VAL A 10 18.84 -16.23 -5.51
N GLU A 11 18.81 -17.50 -5.88
CA GLU A 11 17.68 -18.11 -6.57
C GLU A 11 16.40 -18.07 -5.73
N VAL A 12 16.48 -18.46 -4.46
CA VAL A 12 15.33 -18.43 -3.54
C VAL A 12 14.82 -17.01 -3.33
N SER A 13 15.72 -16.04 -3.10
CA SER A 13 15.35 -14.62 -2.97
C SER A 13 14.70 -14.09 -4.26
N THR A 14 15.24 -14.45 -5.43
CA THR A 14 14.70 -14.06 -6.74
C THR A 14 13.28 -14.59 -6.94
N ARG A 15 13.03 -15.85 -6.59
CA ARG A 15 11.68 -16.44 -6.67
C ARG A 15 10.69 -15.70 -5.77
N HIS A 16 11.07 -15.37 -4.54
CA HIS A 16 10.19 -14.63 -3.64
C HIS A 16 9.87 -13.22 -4.13
N TYR A 17 10.83 -12.53 -4.76
CA TYR A 17 10.55 -11.26 -5.41
C TYR A 17 9.57 -11.38 -6.58
N ALA A 18 9.65 -12.46 -7.37
CA ALA A 18 8.67 -12.74 -8.42
C ALA A 18 7.27 -13.03 -7.84
N GLU A 19 7.18 -13.89 -6.81
CA GLU A 19 5.94 -14.18 -6.10
C GLU A 19 5.30 -12.95 -5.45
N MET A 20 6.11 -11.96 -5.03
CA MET A 20 5.61 -10.68 -4.55
C MET A 20 5.04 -9.82 -5.68
N LEU A 21 5.63 -9.85 -6.88
CA LEU A 21 5.11 -9.13 -8.04
C LEU A 21 3.76 -9.70 -8.50
N ASP A 22 3.63 -11.03 -8.52
CA ASP A 22 2.38 -11.68 -8.88
C ASP A 22 1.26 -11.30 -7.89
N ALA A 23 1.55 -11.33 -6.58
CA ALA A 23 0.60 -10.93 -5.55
C ALA A 23 0.20 -9.43 -5.67
N LEU A 24 1.14 -8.56 -6.02
CA LEU A 24 0.87 -7.14 -6.26
C LEU A 24 -0.03 -6.93 -7.48
N ALA A 25 0.18 -7.68 -8.56
CA ALA A 25 -0.66 -7.62 -9.75
C ALA A 25 -2.09 -8.13 -9.49
N GLU A 26 -2.22 -9.24 -8.75
CA GLU A 26 -3.51 -9.76 -8.31
C GLU A 26 -4.25 -8.76 -7.43
N PHE A 27 -3.56 -8.07 -6.52
CA PHE A 27 -4.17 -7.06 -5.69
C PHE A 27 -4.61 -5.84 -6.48
N ASP A 28 -3.84 -5.38 -7.47
CA ASP A 28 -4.26 -4.26 -8.32
C ASP A 28 -5.56 -4.60 -9.08
N ALA A 29 -5.77 -5.88 -9.44
CA ALA A 29 -7.03 -6.35 -10.03
C ALA A 29 -8.19 -6.41 -9.01
N VAL A 30 -7.91 -6.79 -7.76
CA VAL A 30 -8.92 -6.91 -6.69
C VAL A 30 -9.27 -5.55 -6.06
N ALA A 31 -8.32 -4.62 -5.97
CA ALA A 31 -8.47 -3.29 -5.38
C ALA A 31 -9.50 -2.43 -6.14
N ALA A 32 -9.76 -2.72 -7.41
CA ALA A 32 -10.82 -2.09 -8.20
C ALA A 32 -12.25 -2.39 -7.68
N GLY A 33 -12.43 -3.37 -6.78
CA GLY A 33 -13.72 -3.71 -6.17
C GLY A 33 -13.68 -4.10 -4.69
N ALA A 34 -12.55 -3.97 -4.00
CA ALA A 34 -12.35 -4.49 -2.65
C ALA A 34 -12.95 -3.61 -1.54
N VAL A 35 -13.67 -4.26 -0.63
CA VAL A 35 -14.07 -3.72 0.69
C VAL A 35 -12.83 -3.67 1.61
N ALA A 36 -12.78 -2.73 2.56
CA ALA A 36 -11.64 -2.48 3.45
C ALA A 36 -10.95 -3.73 4.06
N GLN A 37 -11.68 -4.82 4.29
CA GLN A 37 -11.13 -6.10 4.76
C GLN A 37 -10.15 -6.76 3.77
N GLY A 38 -10.40 -6.66 2.46
CA GLY A 38 -9.50 -7.21 1.43
C GLY A 38 -8.17 -6.47 1.36
N ILE A 39 -8.18 -5.16 1.65
CA ILE A 39 -6.96 -4.32 1.71
C ILE A 39 -6.10 -4.72 2.92
N VAL A 40 -6.73 -4.97 4.09
CA VAL A 40 -6.01 -5.39 5.30
C VAL A 40 -5.38 -6.78 5.12
N ALA A 41 -6.13 -7.75 4.62
CA ALA A 41 -5.63 -9.10 4.37
C ALA A 41 -4.44 -9.09 3.37
N PHE A 42 -4.53 -8.25 2.34
CA PHE A 42 -3.43 -8.08 1.40
C PHE A 42 -2.19 -7.45 2.03
N ALA A 43 -2.36 -6.41 2.86
CA ALA A 43 -1.25 -5.78 3.56
C ALA A 43 -0.51 -6.76 4.47
N GLU A 44 -1.24 -7.66 5.15
CA GLU A 44 -0.66 -8.72 5.98
C GLU A 44 0.11 -9.76 5.15
N GLU A 45 -0.45 -10.18 4.01
CA GLU A 45 0.22 -11.10 3.07
C GLU A 45 1.54 -10.50 2.54
N LEU A 46 1.49 -9.24 2.12
CA LEU A 46 2.64 -8.52 1.62
C LEU A 46 3.72 -8.35 2.71
N HIS A 47 3.32 -8.04 3.95
CA HIS A 47 4.24 -7.94 5.08
C HIS A 47 4.93 -9.28 5.37
N ARG A 48 4.18 -10.39 5.31
CA ARG A 48 4.73 -11.73 5.53
C ARG A 48 5.75 -12.11 4.45
N ARG A 49 5.44 -11.85 3.18
CA ARG A 49 6.35 -12.12 2.05
C ARG A 49 7.62 -11.27 2.13
N ARG A 50 7.47 -9.99 2.48
CA ARG A 50 8.63 -9.11 2.73
C ARG A 50 9.53 -9.64 3.85
N ALA A 51 8.95 -10.08 4.97
CA ALA A 51 9.73 -10.62 6.07
C ALA A 51 10.53 -11.88 5.68
N GLN A 52 9.98 -12.72 4.80
CA GLN A 52 10.67 -13.91 4.27
C GLN A 52 11.86 -13.51 3.38
N VAL A 53 11.69 -12.50 2.53
CA VAL A 53 12.74 -11.98 1.66
C VAL A 53 13.88 -11.31 2.45
N GLU A 54 13.55 -10.53 3.48
CA GLU A 54 14.53 -9.82 4.32
C GLU A 54 15.52 -10.75 5.05
N VAL A 55 15.17 -12.01 5.26
CA VAL A 55 16.09 -13.01 5.80
C VAL A 55 17.18 -13.34 4.77
N PHE A 56 16.79 -13.63 3.53
CA PHE A 56 17.73 -13.95 2.46
C PHE A 56 18.55 -12.75 2.04
N ASP A 57 17.97 -11.56 2.02
CA ASP A 57 18.67 -10.33 1.67
C ASP A 57 19.82 -10.03 2.63
N ARG A 58 19.62 -10.26 3.93
CA ARG A 58 20.68 -10.12 4.95
C ARG A 58 21.81 -11.13 4.76
N VAL A 59 21.47 -12.37 4.40
CA VAL A 59 22.48 -13.41 4.16
C VAL A 59 23.27 -13.12 2.88
N ILE A 60 22.60 -12.73 1.80
CA ILE A 60 23.24 -12.35 0.54
C ILE A 60 24.17 -11.15 0.76
N ALA A 61 23.71 -10.11 1.48
CA ALA A 61 24.53 -8.93 1.77
C ALA A 61 25.78 -9.25 2.59
N GLY A 62 25.71 -10.24 3.50
CA GLY A 62 26.85 -10.69 4.29
C GLY A 62 27.88 -11.51 3.51
N LEU A 63 27.45 -12.20 2.45
CA LEU A 63 28.30 -13.11 1.65
C LEU A 63 28.80 -12.47 0.33
N LEU A 64 28.16 -11.39 -0.12
CA LEU A 64 28.50 -10.67 -1.36
C LEU A 64 29.96 -10.17 -1.42
N PRO A 65 30.56 -9.64 -0.33
CA PRO A 65 31.95 -9.15 -0.38
C PRO A 65 32.97 -10.26 -0.69
N GLU A 66 32.63 -11.51 -0.44
CA GLU A 66 33.53 -12.67 -0.59
C GLU A 66 33.34 -13.40 -1.94
N ALA A 67 32.30 -13.05 -2.71
CA ALA A 67 31.93 -13.74 -3.95
C ALA A 67 31.85 -12.75 -5.13
N THR A 68 32.96 -12.57 -5.86
CA THR A 68 33.08 -11.48 -6.84
C THR A 68 33.65 -11.89 -8.21
N SER A 69 33.62 -13.17 -8.60
CA SER A 69 34.24 -13.59 -9.88
C SER A 69 33.42 -14.54 -10.75
N ASP A 70 32.20 -14.91 -10.36
CA ASP A 70 31.33 -15.78 -11.16
C ASP A 70 30.34 -14.95 -12.01
N PRO A 71 30.45 -14.96 -13.35
CA PRO A 71 29.54 -14.24 -14.25
C PRO A 71 28.07 -14.67 -14.14
N LEU A 72 27.80 -15.95 -13.81
CA LEU A 72 26.44 -16.44 -13.63
C LEU A 72 25.81 -15.87 -12.35
N LEU A 73 26.61 -15.76 -11.29
CA LEU A 73 26.19 -15.14 -10.04
C LEU A 73 25.90 -13.65 -10.23
N VAL A 74 26.73 -12.94 -11.01
CA VAL A 74 26.49 -11.53 -11.36
C VAL A 74 25.16 -11.35 -12.09
N ALA A 75 24.91 -12.15 -13.13
CA ALA A 75 23.64 -12.07 -13.87
C ALA A 75 22.41 -12.38 -13.00
N ALA A 76 22.54 -13.34 -12.07
CA ALA A 76 21.48 -13.65 -11.11
C ALA A 76 21.21 -12.50 -10.12
N LEU A 77 22.28 -11.82 -9.65
CA LEU A 77 22.16 -10.65 -8.79
C LEU A 77 21.52 -9.46 -9.51
N GLU A 78 21.88 -9.23 -10.77
CA GLU A 78 21.24 -8.18 -11.60
C GLU A 78 19.75 -8.45 -11.79
N ARG A 79 19.37 -9.69 -12.10
CA ARG A 79 17.96 -10.09 -12.20
C ARG A 79 17.22 -9.85 -10.89
N ARG A 80 17.83 -10.25 -9.76
CA ARG A 80 17.26 -10.01 -8.43
C ARG A 80 17.08 -8.51 -8.16
N GLN A 81 18.07 -7.69 -8.47
CA GLN A 81 18.00 -6.23 -8.31
C GLN A 81 16.89 -5.61 -9.16
N SER A 82 16.70 -6.08 -10.39
CA SER A 82 15.59 -5.62 -11.23
C SER A 82 14.22 -5.93 -10.61
N LEU A 83 14.03 -7.14 -10.07
CA LEU A 83 12.77 -7.51 -9.41
C LEU A 83 12.56 -6.71 -8.11
N MET A 84 13.62 -6.49 -7.33
CA MET A 84 13.59 -5.62 -6.15
C MET A 84 13.06 -4.23 -6.49
N GLN A 85 13.58 -3.64 -7.57
CA GLN A 85 13.16 -2.31 -8.02
C GLN A 85 11.69 -2.30 -8.42
N GLN A 86 11.24 -3.29 -9.20
CA GLN A 86 9.84 -3.39 -9.61
C GLN A 86 8.89 -3.53 -8.42
N VAL A 87 9.26 -4.30 -7.39
CA VAL A 87 8.48 -4.42 -6.16
C VAL A 87 8.40 -3.09 -5.41
N GLN A 88 9.50 -2.32 -5.35
CA GLN A 88 9.49 -0.99 -4.74
C GLN A 88 8.59 -0.01 -5.49
N ASP A 89 8.68 -0.01 -6.82
CA ASP A 89 7.88 0.87 -7.68
C ASP A 89 6.38 0.56 -7.54
N ASN A 90 6.00 -0.72 -7.60
CA ASN A 90 4.61 -1.14 -7.41
C ASN A 90 4.09 -0.80 -6.01
N ASN A 91 4.89 -0.97 -4.96
CA ASN A 91 4.51 -0.57 -3.61
C ASN A 91 4.30 0.94 -3.46
N ARG A 92 5.12 1.74 -4.14
CA ARG A 92 4.97 3.19 -4.15
C ARG A 92 3.65 3.58 -4.83
N LEU A 93 3.39 3.04 -6.01
CA LEU A 93 2.15 3.29 -6.76
C LEU A 93 0.92 2.90 -5.94
N LEU A 94 0.96 1.73 -5.29
CA LEU A 94 -0.13 1.27 -4.44
C LEU A 94 -0.37 2.20 -3.24
N SER A 95 0.70 2.65 -2.59
CA SER A 95 0.64 3.60 -1.48
C SER A 95 0.08 4.96 -1.89
N GLU A 96 0.36 5.40 -3.11
CA GLU A 96 -0.20 6.62 -3.69
C GLU A 96 -1.70 6.44 -3.99
N LYS A 97 -2.12 5.32 -4.59
CA LYS A 97 -3.53 4.98 -4.81
C LYS A 97 -4.33 4.93 -3.51
N ILE A 98 -3.82 4.28 -2.46
CA ILE A 98 -4.47 4.19 -1.15
C ILE A 98 -4.65 5.58 -0.53
N ARG A 99 -3.63 6.45 -0.59
CA ARG A 99 -3.73 7.83 -0.12
C ARG A 99 -4.79 8.62 -0.88
N GLY A 100 -4.87 8.44 -2.20
CA GLY A 100 -5.93 9.03 -3.03
C GLY A 100 -7.33 8.61 -2.57
N MET A 101 -7.56 7.30 -2.38
CA MET A 101 -8.84 6.78 -1.90
C MET A 101 -9.22 7.33 -0.51
N MET A 102 -8.28 7.38 0.43
CA MET A 102 -8.52 7.97 1.76
C MET A 102 -8.89 9.46 1.70
N SER A 103 -8.28 10.21 0.78
CA SER A 103 -8.60 11.63 0.56
C SER A 103 -10.04 11.81 0.08
N VAL A 104 -10.47 11.01 -0.90
CA VAL A 104 -11.85 11.01 -1.42
C VAL A 104 -12.83 10.65 -0.31
N ILE A 105 -12.61 9.55 0.41
CA ILE A 105 -13.47 9.12 1.53
C ILE A 105 -13.56 10.20 2.61
N SER A 106 -12.45 10.85 2.96
CA SER A 106 -12.42 11.91 3.96
C SER A 106 -13.20 13.16 3.50
N SER A 107 -13.10 13.50 2.22
CA SER A 107 -13.88 14.58 1.60
C SER A 107 -15.38 14.27 1.66
N GLU A 108 -15.79 13.07 1.22
CA GLU A 108 -17.19 12.64 1.25
C GLU A 108 -17.76 12.59 2.66
N LEU A 109 -16.98 12.09 3.64
CA LEU A 109 -17.39 12.06 5.03
C LEU A 109 -17.58 13.47 5.61
N THR A 110 -16.68 14.40 5.25
CA THR A 110 -16.76 15.81 5.66
C THR A 110 -17.97 16.48 5.04
N GLN A 111 -18.23 16.25 3.76
CA GLN A 111 -19.40 16.78 3.05
C GLN A 111 -20.72 16.19 3.59
N ALA A 112 -20.76 14.88 3.89
CA ALA A 112 -21.93 14.24 4.50
C ALA A 112 -22.22 14.77 5.91
N ARG A 113 -21.18 15.02 6.72
CA ARG A 113 -21.30 15.66 8.04
C ARG A 113 -21.74 17.12 7.92
N GLY A 114 -21.15 17.88 6.99
CA GLY A 114 -21.53 19.27 6.70
C GLY A 114 -22.98 19.39 6.19
N GLY A 115 -23.40 18.49 5.31
CA GLY A 115 -24.78 18.39 4.82
C GLY A 115 -25.78 18.03 5.91
N ARG A 116 -25.41 17.13 6.83
CA ARG A 116 -26.23 16.83 8.03
C ARG A 116 -26.30 18.02 8.99
N ALA A 117 -25.21 18.77 9.19
CA ALA A 117 -25.22 19.98 10.01
C ALA A 117 -26.08 21.10 9.37
N ALA A 118 -26.01 21.28 8.05
CA ALA A 118 -26.84 22.23 7.31
C ALA A 118 -28.34 21.85 7.36
N MET A 119 -28.67 20.57 7.23
CA MET A 119 -30.05 20.06 7.38
C MET A 119 -30.55 20.14 8.84
N SER A 120 -29.68 19.95 9.83
CA SER A 120 -30.03 20.13 11.25
C SER A 120 -30.28 21.60 11.59
N GLY A 121 -29.53 22.54 11.00
CA GLY A 121 -29.75 23.97 11.17
C GLY A 121 -31.11 24.43 10.62
N TYR A 122 -31.60 23.80 9.56
CA TYR A 122 -32.90 24.14 8.96
C TYR A 122 -34.11 23.66 9.80
N ARG A 123 -33.93 22.65 10.66
CA ARG A 123 -35.00 22.16 11.57
C ARG A 123 -35.12 22.95 12.87
N GLY A 124 -34.15 23.83 13.20
CA GLY A 124 -34.16 24.63 14.43
C GLY A 124 -34.82 26.01 14.34
N ALA A 125 -35.18 26.50 13.15
CA ALA A 125 -35.68 27.86 12.95
C ALA A 125 -37.18 27.94 12.62
N ALA A 126 -37.95 26.87 12.87
CA ALA A 126 -39.38 26.82 12.56
C ALA A 126 -40.25 26.47 13.78
N THR A 127 -39.93 26.97 14.97
CA THR A 127 -40.89 27.03 16.08
C THR A 127 -40.58 28.18 17.03
N GLY A 128 -41.31 29.28 16.85
CA GLY A 128 -41.76 30.13 17.95
C GLY A 128 -40.89 31.32 18.34
N ARG A 129 -41.17 32.49 17.75
CA ARG A 129 -41.65 33.67 18.48
C ARG A 129 -42.07 34.74 17.48
N GLY A 130 -43.38 34.88 17.32
CA GLY A 130 -43.95 36.12 16.80
C GLY A 130 -43.57 37.26 17.75
N SER A 131 -43.03 38.33 17.19
CA SER A 131 -43.05 39.65 17.78
C SER A 131 -43.51 40.60 16.69
N ILE A 132 -44.67 41.16 16.96
CA ILE A 132 -45.50 42.05 16.15
C ILE A 132 -44.68 43.18 15.53
N VAL A 133 -44.94 43.43 14.24
CA VAL A 133 -44.67 44.70 13.57
C VAL A 133 -45.47 45.78 14.28
N SER A 134 -44.82 46.75 14.92
CA SER A 134 -45.42 48.07 15.14
C SER A 134 -44.65 49.10 14.32
N GLY A 135 -45.21 49.46 13.17
CA GLY A 135 -44.98 50.81 12.66
C GLY A 135 -45.73 51.81 13.53
N ASN A 136 -45.16 52.99 13.72
CA ASN A 136 -45.75 54.22 13.19
C ASN A 136 -44.92 55.46 13.58
N PHE A 137 -44.94 56.41 12.64
CA PHE A 137 -44.90 57.88 12.74
C PHE A 137 -44.31 58.53 13.99
#